data_AF-A0A3P8KDZ8-F1
#
_entry.id   AF-A0A3P8KDZ8-F1
#
_cell.length_a   1.000
_cell.length_b   1.000
_cell.length_c   1.000
_cell.angle_alpha   90.00
_cell.angle_beta   90.00
_cell.angle_gamma   90.00
#
_symmetry.space_group_name_H-M   'P 1'
#
loop_
_entity.id
_entity.type
_entity.pdbx_description
1 polymer ?
#
loop_
_entity_poly.entity_id
_entity_poly.type
_entity_poly.pdbx_seq_one_letter_code
_entity_poly.pdbx_strand_id
1 'polypeptide(L)' 'MPLNEGALDLGLMRNTRLPETLVWQCILREPLLAMVPSDHPLARQDAVSLAELASQPFVFFDPHVGTGLYDDILA' A
#
# COMPACT_ATOMS: atom_id res chain seq x y z
N MET A 1 -8.29 -18.09 13.19
CA MET A 1 -8.23 -17.35 11.91
C MET A 1 -9.38 -17.88 11.06
N PRO A 2 -10.33 -17.04 10.63
CA PRO A 2 -11.59 -17.49 10.03
C PRO A 2 -11.41 -18.38 8.78
N LEU A 3 -10.32 -18.20 8.03
CA LEU A 3 -9.95 -19.07 6.92
C LEU A 3 -9.53 -20.49 7.38
N ASN A 4 -8.74 -20.61 8.45
CA ASN A 4 -8.29 -21.91 8.98
C ASN A 4 -9.41 -22.67 9.69
N GLU A 5 -10.41 -21.96 10.22
CA GLU A 5 -11.58 -22.54 10.88
C GLU A 5 -12.70 -22.89 9.89
N GLY A 6 -12.51 -22.60 8.59
CA GLY A 6 -13.51 -22.86 7.55
C GLY A 6 -14.73 -21.92 7.60
N ALA A 7 -14.65 -20.83 8.36
CA ALA A 7 -15.70 -19.80 8.39
C ALA A 7 -15.66 -18.87 7.17
N LEU A 8 -14.51 -18.82 6.48
CA LEU A 8 -14.31 -18.15 5.20
C LEU A 8 -13.56 -19.08 4.25
N ASP A 9 -13.93 -19.07 2.96
CA ASP A 9 -13.28 -19.89 1.94
C ASP A 9 -12.13 -19.16 1.22
N LEU A 10 -12.21 -17.83 1.11
CA LEU A 10 -11.26 -17.00 0.38
C LEU A 10 -11.03 -15.65 1.07
N GLY A 11 -9.79 -15.18 1.06
CA GLY A 11 -9.41 -13.84 1.50
C GLY A 11 -8.66 -13.08 0.41
N LEU A 12 -8.98 -11.80 0.24
CA LEU A 12 -8.16 -10.87 -0.55
C LEU A 12 -7.34 -10.03 0.42
N MET A 13 -6.02 -10.04 0.23
CA MET A 13 -5.08 -9.38 1.14
C MET A 13 -4.05 -8.58 0.35
N ARG A 14 -3.50 -7.53 0.98
CA ARG A 14 -2.35 -6.75 0.50
C ARG A 14 -1.28 -6.73 1.59
N ASN A 15 -0.02 -6.81 1.20
CA ASN A 15 1.16 -6.63 2.06
C ASN A 15 1.12 -7.43 3.38
N THR A 16 0.45 -8.58 3.41
CA THR A 16 0.27 -9.38 4.62
C THR A 16 1.10 -10.66 4.52
N ARG A 17 1.93 -10.94 5.53
CA ARG A 17 2.57 -12.26 5.66
C ARG A 17 1.49 -13.27 6.03
N LEU A 18 1.31 -14.26 5.16
CA LEU A 18 0.36 -15.34 5.39
C LEU A 18 1.03 -16.49 6.16
N PRO A 19 0.31 -17.17 7.05
CA PRO A 19 0.80 -18.40 7.67
C PRO A 19 0.99 -19.50 6.61
N GLU A 20 1.95 -20.40 6.83
CA GLU A 20 2.25 -21.52 5.91
C GLU A 20 1.07 -22.49 5.72
N THR A 21 0.05 -22.42 6.59
CA THR A 21 -1.18 -23.20 6.48
C THR A 21 -2.10 -22.73 5.34
N LEU A 22 -1.84 -21.57 4.75
CA LEU A 22 -2.64 -21.00 3.68
C LEU A 22 -1.87 -21.00 2.35
N VAL A 23 -2.53 -21.48 1.30
CA VAL A 23 -2.07 -21.30 -0.07
C VAL A 23 -2.49 -19.93 -0.59
N TRP A 24 -1.65 -19.32 -1.42
CA TRP A 24 -1.93 -18.01 -2.01
C TRP A 24 -1.37 -17.88 -3.42
N GLN A 25 -1.95 -16.96 -4.17
CA GLN A 25 -1.48 -16.57 -5.50
C GLN A 25 -1.61 -15.07 -5.67
N CYS A 26 -0.62 -14.44 -6.32
CA CYS A 26 -0.68 -13.03 -6.66
C CYS A 26 -1.62 -12.85 -7.86
N ILE A 27 -2.74 -12.16 -7.65
CA ILE A 27 -3.74 -11.90 -8.70
C ILE A 27 -3.56 -10.54 -9.39
N LEU A 28 -2.95 -9.58 -8.70
CA LEU A 28 -2.81 -8.20 -9.19
C LEU A 28 -1.58 -7.53 -8.58
N ARG A 29 -0.86 -6.78 -9.39
CA ARG A 29 0.20 -5.86 -8.99
C ARG A 29 -0.20 -4.47 -9.45
N GLU A 30 -0.35 -3.54 -8.52
CA GLU A 30 -0.70 -2.15 -8.82
C GLU A 30 0.49 -1.23 -8.50
N PRO A 31 0.76 -0.23 -9.35
CA PRO A 31 1.78 0.76 -9.04
C PRO A 31 1.32 1.64 -7.87
N LEU A 32 2.27 2.02 -7.01
CA LEU A 32 2.04 3.10 -6.05
C LEU A 32 2.14 4.43 -6.80
N LEU A 33 1.10 5.26 -6.70
CA LEU A 33 1.03 6.55 -7.40
C LEU A 33 1.10 7.70 -6.40
N ALA A 34 1.83 8.76 -6.77
CA ALA A 34 1.83 10.00 -6.01
C ALA A 34 0.58 10.81 -6.34
N MET A 35 -0.21 11.13 -5.31
CA MET A 35 -1.37 12.00 -5.45
C MET A 35 -1.02 13.39 -4.93
N VAL A 36 -1.16 14.40 -5.78
CA VAL A 36 -0.85 15.79 -5.46
C VAL A 36 -2.01 16.70 -5.84
N PRO A 37 -2.16 17.88 -5.21
CA PRO A 37 -3.07 18.91 -5.69
C PRO A 37 -2.82 19.26 -7.16
N SER A 38 -3.86 19.60 -7.91
CA SER A 38 -3.75 19.88 -9.35
C SER A 38 -2.89 21.10 -9.69
N ASP A 39 -2.71 22.02 -8.75
CA ASP A 39 -1.86 23.20 -8.86
C ASP A 39 -0.43 22.98 -8.35
N HIS A 40 -0.12 21.79 -7.79
CA HIS A 40 1.21 21.44 -7.31
C HIS A 40 2.22 21.37 -8.48
N PRO A 41 3.47 21.86 -8.32
CA PRO A 41 4.47 21.81 -9.40
C PRO A 41 4.69 20.41 -10.00
N LEU A 42 4.64 19.37 -9.17
CA LEU A 42 4.77 17.98 -9.61
C LEU A 42 3.59 17.48 -10.45
N ALA A 43 2.41 18.11 -10.38
CA ALA A 43 1.24 17.73 -11.17
C ALA A 43 1.43 18.00 -12.68
N ARG A 44 2.46 18.77 -13.05
CA ARG A 44 2.84 19.04 -14.45
C ARG A 44 3.77 17.97 -15.03
N GLN A 45 4.16 16.99 -14.23
CA GLN A 45 5.03 15.90 -14.65
C GLN A 45 4.22 14.62 -14.81
N ASP A 46 4.50 13.85 -15.85
CA ASP A 46 3.86 12.54 -16.06
C ASP A 46 4.37 11.47 -15.08
N ALA A 47 5.55 11.69 -14.47
CA ALA A 47 6.16 10.84 -13.46
C ALA A 47 6.98 11.68 -12.48
N VAL A 48 7.17 11.16 -11.27
CA VAL A 48 7.94 11.81 -10.20
C VAL A 48 8.96 10.83 -9.62
N SER A 49 10.13 11.34 -9.26
CA SER A 49 11.15 10.53 -8.57
C SER A 49 10.86 10.46 -7.07
N LEU A 50 11.35 9.40 -6.43
CA LEU A 50 11.29 9.28 -4.96
C LEU A 50 12.05 10.41 -4.26
N ALA A 51 13.12 10.95 -4.86
CA ALA A 51 13.89 12.05 -4.29
C ALA A 51 13.09 13.37 -4.27
N GLU A 52 12.33 13.66 -5.34
CA GLU A 52 11.44 14.83 -5.38
C GLU A 52 10.30 14.71 -4.37
N LEU A 53 9.78 13.50 -4.17
CA LEU A 53 8.76 13.22 -3.18
C LEU A 53 9.31 13.34 -1.76
N ALA A 54 10.51 12.81 -1.49
CA ALA A 54 11.13 12.84 -0.17
C ALA A 54 11.35 14.27 0.37
N SER A 55 11.41 15.28 -0.51
CA SER A 55 11.46 16.68 -0.11
C SER A 55 10.09 17.32 0.18
N GLN A 56 8.98 16.59 -0.02
CA GLN A 56 7.62 17.08 0.24
C GLN A 56 7.09 16.56 1.58
N PRO A 57 6.19 17.31 2.24
CA PRO A 57 5.43 16.77 3.36
C PRO A 57 4.41 15.74 2.85
N PHE A 58 4.45 14.53 3.41
CA PHE A 58 3.45 13.49 3.11
C PHE A 58 2.28 13.55 4.08
N VAL A 59 1.09 13.25 3.56
CA VAL A 59 -0.09 12.94 4.37
C VAL A 59 -0.25 11.43 4.40
N PHE A 60 -0.12 10.83 5.58
CA PHE A 60 -0.31 9.41 5.77
C PHE A 60 -1.63 9.11 6.47
N PHE A 61 -2.12 7.89 6.28
CA PHE A 61 -3.19 7.34 7.11
C PHE A 61 -2.67 7.10 8.54
N ASP A 62 -3.60 7.00 9.49
CA ASP A 62 -3.26 6.59 10.85
C ASP A 62 -2.50 5.25 10.83
N PRO A 63 -1.33 5.14 11.49
CA PRO A 63 -0.52 3.93 11.49
C PRO A 63 -1.28 2.67 11.93
N HIS A 64 -2.30 2.81 12.78
CA HIS A 64 -3.06 1.68 13.33
C HIS A 64 -4.27 1.27 12.49
N VAL A 65 -4.62 2.06 11.45
CA VAL A 65 -5.83 1.86 10.64
C VAL A 65 -5.52 1.82 9.13
N GLY A 66 -4.27 2.13 8.74
CA GLY A 66 -3.82 2.20 7.36
C GLY A 66 -3.55 0.84 6.70
N THR A 67 -3.21 0.90 5.40
CA THR A 67 -2.94 -0.27 4.54
C THR A 67 -1.57 -0.92 4.76
N GLY A 68 -0.91 -0.68 5.90
CA GLY A 68 0.46 -1.13 6.19
C GLY A 68 1.57 -0.35 5.48
N LEU A 69 1.23 0.63 4.65
CA LEU A 69 2.21 1.43 3.88
C LEU A 69 2.99 2.45 4.73
N TYR A 70 2.54 2.75 5.95
CA TYR A 70 3.22 3.72 6.82
C TYR A 70 4.65 3.25 7.14
N ASP A 71 4.79 2.00 7.59
CA ASP A 71 6.08 1.41 7.93
C ASP A 71 6.96 1.21 6.69
N ASP A 72 6.36 0.85 5.54
CA ASP A 72 7.12 0.65 4.29
C ASP A 72 7.72 1.95 3.72
N ILE A 73 7.17 3.13 4.07
CA ILE A 73 7.56 4.42 3.49
C ILE A 73 8.41 5.26 4.45
N LEU A 74 8.16 5.21 5.76
CA LEU A 74 8.80 6.09 6.74
C LEU A 74 9.85 5.43 7.64
N ALA A 75 9.98 4.10 7.61
CA ALA A 75 10.95 3.38 8.45
C ALA A 75 12.40 3.46 7.91
#